data_AF-A0A0G0ATX2-F1
#
_entry.id   AF-A0A0G0ATX2-F1
#
_cell.length_a   1.000
_cell.length_b   1.000
_cell.length_c   1.000
_cell.angle_alpha   90.00
_cell.angle_beta   90.00
_cell.angle_gamma   90.00
#
_symmetry.space_group_name_H-M   'P 1'
#
loop_
_entity.id
_entity.type
_entity.pdbx_description
1 polymer ?
#
loop_
_entity_poly.entity_id
_entity_poly.type
_entity_poly.pdbx_seq_one_letter_code
_entity_poly.pdbx_strand_id
1 'polypeptide(L)'
;MDSQNIKVYLAISGALIILLILVIIIPFTKKSSTTSTTQPTPYNLRPTTVETNPSPNNQSPDNNTVPADFTGVAEEELSPEVIDISLQKKDLRQKTPLDFSTFSIDFNYGEDKFIVTFKDPKDQAQKEFNSWRLINYPGLGTDQFLLK
;
A
#
# COMPACT_ATOMS: atom_id res chain seq x y z
N MET A 1 -25.64 56.72 -25.36
CA MET A 1 -24.59 55.70 -25.55
C MET A 1 -25.09 54.76 -26.62
N ASP A 2 -24.51 54.82 -27.82
CA ASP A 2 -25.02 54.08 -28.98
C ASP A 2 -25.01 52.56 -28.73
N SER A 3 -26.18 51.95 -28.92
CA SER A 3 -26.44 50.52 -28.78
C SER A 3 -25.64 49.65 -29.75
N GLN A 4 -24.94 50.26 -30.70
CA GLN A 4 -24.03 49.59 -31.62
C GLN A 4 -22.66 49.35 -30.98
N ASN A 5 -22.19 50.29 -30.14
CA ASN A 5 -20.89 50.17 -29.48
C ASN A 5 -20.93 49.12 -28.35
N ILE A 6 -22.05 48.98 -27.65
CA ILE A 6 -22.17 48.00 -26.55
C ILE A 6 -22.03 46.55 -27.03
N LYS A 7 -22.52 46.21 -28.23
CA LYS A 7 -22.38 44.87 -28.81
C LYS A 7 -20.93 44.53 -29.14
N VAL A 8 -20.17 45.52 -29.61
CA VAL A 8 -18.75 45.37 -29.92
C VAL A 8 -17.94 45.14 -28.64
N TYR A 9 -18.20 45.91 -27.57
CA TYR A 9 -17.55 45.70 -26.28
C TYR A 9 -17.89 44.33 -25.66
N LEU A 10 -19.14 43.86 -25.82
CA LEU A 10 -19.55 42.54 -25.34
C LEU A 10 -18.80 41.41 -26.06
N ALA A 11 -18.64 41.53 -27.39
CA ALA A 11 -17.90 40.55 -28.19
C ALA A 11 -16.41 40.52 -27.85
N ILE A 12 -15.78 41.70 -27.68
CA ILE A 12 -14.36 41.83 -27.31
C ILE A 12 -14.12 41.27 -25.90
N SER A 13 -15.01 41.58 -24.94
CA SER A 13 -14.93 41.07 -23.57
C SER A 13 -15.07 39.55 -23.52
N GLY A 14 -16.01 38.97 -24.27
CA GLY A 14 -16.17 37.52 -24.37
C GLY A 14 -14.93 36.82 -24.93
N ALA A 15 -14.32 37.38 -25.98
CA ALA A 15 -13.09 36.84 -26.56
C ALA A 15 -11.91 36.88 -25.57
N LEU A 16 -11.79 37.95 -24.78
CA LEU A 16 -10.75 38.10 -23.75
C LEU A 16 -10.90 37.07 -22.62
N ILE A 17 -12.13 36.80 -22.17
CA ILE A 17 -12.40 35.82 -21.12
C ILE A 17 -12.01 34.41 -21.57
N ILE A 18 -12.35 34.04 -22.81
CA ILE A 18 -12.00 32.72 -23.39
C ILE A 18 -10.47 32.57 -23.48
N LEU A 19 -9.77 33.61 -23.92
CA LEU A 19 -8.30 33.62 -24.01
C LEU A 19 -7.66 33.47 -22.63
N LEU A 20 -8.19 34.15 -21.61
CA LEU A 20 -7.71 34.07 -20.23
C LEU A 20 -7.83 32.62 -19.68
N ILE A 21 -8.97 31.97 -19.91
CA ILE A 21 -9.19 30.57 -19.48
C ILE A 21 -8.17 29.64 -20.16
N LEU A 22 -7.90 29.84 -21.45
CA LEU A 22 -6.99 28.99 -22.23
C LEU A 22 -5.54 29.11 -21.71
N VAL A 23 -5.09 30.33 -21.40
CA VAL A 23 -3.76 30.57 -20.81
C VAL A 23 -3.61 29.92 -19.44
N ILE A 24 -4.67 29.90 -18.62
CA ILE A 24 -4.64 29.30 -17.27
C ILE A 24 -4.55 27.76 -17.35
N ILE A 25 -5.20 27.12 -18.32
CA ILE A 25 -5.28 25.64 -18.38
C ILE A 25 -4.00 25.00 -18.96
N ILE A 26 -3.32 25.65 -19.91
CA ILE A 26 -2.12 25.11 -20.58
C ILE A 26 -1.00 24.61 -19.63
N PRO A 27 -0.55 25.35 -18.59
CA PRO A 27 0.59 24.93 -17.78
C PRO A 27 0.34 23.65 -16.96
N PHE A 28 -0.91 23.26 -16.73
CA PHE A 28 -1.26 22.09 -15.90
C PHE A 28 -1.20 20.74 -16.65
N THR A 29 -0.85 20.72 -17.95
CA THR A 29 -0.90 19.50 -18.78
C THR A 29 0.43 18.74 -18.91
N LYS A 30 1.53 19.24 -18.35
CA LYS A 30 2.84 18.58 -18.47
C LYS A 30 3.14 17.70 -17.25
N LYS A 31 2.75 16.41 -17.33
CA LYS A 31 3.23 15.38 -16.40
C LYS A 31 4.54 14.79 -16.92
N SER A 32 5.65 15.14 -16.28
CA SER A 32 6.94 14.46 -16.50
C SER A 32 6.95 13.15 -15.71
N SER A 33 6.73 12.03 -16.39
CA SER A 33 6.97 10.70 -15.83
C SER A 33 8.46 10.35 -15.98
N THR A 34 9.22 10.50 -14.89
CA THR A 34 10.54 9.88 -14.77
C THR A 34 10.39 8.64 -13.88
N THR A 35 10.19 7.49 -14.51
CA THR A 35 10.14 6.20 -13.81
C THR A 35 11.56 5.68 -13.68
N SER A 36 12.19 5.87 -12.52
CA SER A 36 13.48 5.24 -12.20
C SER A 36 13.22 3.85 -11.64
N THR A 37 13.22 2.84 -12.51
CA THR A 37 13.17 1.43 -12.13
C THR A 37 14.52 1.00 -11.56
N THR A 38 14.69 1.03 -10.24
CA THR A 38 15.78 0.31 -9.56
C THR A 38 15.40 -1.16 -9.43
N GLN A 39 16.02 -2.00 -10.26
CA GLN A 39 15.89 -3.46 -10.21
C GLN A 39 16.64 -4.02 -8.99
N PRO A 40 16.00 -4.80 -8.10
CA PRO A 40 16.68 -5.39 -6.95
C PRO A 40 17.66 -6.48 -7.40
N THR A 41 18.90 -6.41 -6.92
CA THR A 41 19.92 -7.44 -7.11
C THR A 41 19.57 -8.72 -6.36
N PRO A 42 19.69 -9.91 -6.96
CA PRO A 42 19.41 -11.17 -6.29
C PRO A 42 20.52 -11.49 -5.26
N TYR A 43 20.13 -11.56 -3.99
CA TYR A 43 20.99 -12.01 -2.90
C TYR A 43 21.22 -13.53 -3.04
N ASN A 44 22.46 -13.95 -3.24
CA ASN A 44 22.84 -15.37 -3.17
C ASN A 44 22.82 -15.81 -1.70
N LEU A 45 21.70 -16.40 -1.26
CA LEU A 45 21.60 -17.04 0.05
C LEU A 45 22.42 -18.34 0.02
N ARG A 46 23.55 -18.37 0.73
CA ARG A 46 24.28 -19.61 0.99
C ARG A 46 23.74 -20.28 2.25
N PRO A 47 23.39 -21.58 2.23
CA PRO A 47 23.03 -22.32 3.44
C PRO A 47 24.21 -22.33 4.42
N THR A 48 23.95 -21.98 5.68
CA THR A 48 24.88 -22.24 6.79
C THR A 48 24.77 -23.71 7.19
N THR A 49 25.82 -24.49 6.94
CA THR A 49 25.98 -25.83 7.54
C THR A 49 26.51 -25.66 8.95
N VAL A 50 25.72 -26.04 9.95
CA VAL A 50 26.18 -26.10 11.34
C VAL A 50 26.81 -27.47 11.55
N GLU A 51 28.10 -27.50 11.89
CA GLU A 51 28.80 -28.74 12.26
C GLU A 51 28.38 -29.14 13.68
N THR A 52 27.58 -30.19 13.81
CA THR A 52 27.25 -30.76 15.11
C THR A 52 28.40 -31.64 15.57
N ASN A 53 29.08 -31.26 16.64
CA ASN A 53 30.12 -32.08 17.26
C ASN A 53 29.49 -33.41 17.74
N PRO A 54 29.85 -34.58 17.18
CA PRO A 54 29.33 -35.84 17.67
C PRO A 54 29.97 -36.13 19.03
N SER A 55 29.17 -36.02 20.09
CA SER A 55 29.57 -36.46 21.42
C SER A 55 29.86 -37.97 21.39
N PRO A 56 31.02 -38.44 21.86
CA PRO A 56 31.29 -39.87 21.92
C PRO A 56 30.63 -40.43 23.18
N ASN A 57 29.70 -41.38 23.00
CA ASN A 57 29.98 -42.81 23.25
C ASN A 57 28.73 -43.57 23.74
N ASN A 58 28.43 -44.66 23.01
CA ASN A 58 27.89 -45.93 23.48
C ASN A 58 26.81 -45.95 24.57
N GLN A 59 25.55 -45.84 24.15
CA GLN A 59 24.46 -46.65 24.73
C GLN A 59 23.71 -47.33 23.58
N SER A 60 23.62 -48.65 23.65
CA SER A 60 22.72 -49.45 22.81
C SER A 60 21.32 -48.83 22.89
N PRO A 61 20.63 -48.55 21.77
CA PRO A 61 19.28 -48.04 21.83
C PRO A 61 18.40 -49.17 22.36
N ASP A 62 18.08 -49.09 23.65
CA ASP A 62 16.99 -49.86 24.21
C ASP A 62 15.73 -49.40 23.47
N ASN A 63 15.05 -50.34 22.84
CA ASN A 63 13.98 -50.10 21.86
C ASN A 63 12.66 -49.67 22.54
N ASN A 64 12.78 -48.89 23.62
CA ASN A 64 11.66 -48.25 24.28
C ASN A 64 11.37 -46.96 23.54
N THR A 65 10.62 -47.11 22.43
CA THR A 65 9.91 -46.00 21.80
C THR A 65 9.00 -45.37 22.84
N VAL A 66 9.52 -44.38 23.57
CA VAL A 66 8.70 -43.45 24.33
C VAL A 66 7.85 -42.76 23.27
N PRO A 67 6.50 -42.88 23.30
CA PRO A 67 5.66 -42.09 22.42
C PRO A 67 6.04 -40.63 22.66
N ALA A 68 6.47 -39.93 21.61
CA ALA A 68 6.59 -38.49 21.70
C ALA A 68 5.18 -37.96 21.95
N ASP A 69 4.85 -37.67 23.21
CA ASP A 69 3.64 -36.95 23.56
C ASP A 69 3.74 -35.61 22.84
N PHE A 70 2.95 -35.48 21.78
CA PHE A 70 2.81 -34.26 21.01
C PHE A 70 2.33 -33.17 21.98
N THR A 71 3.23 -32.29 22.40
CA THR A 71 2.91 -31.11 23.22
C THR A 71 2.22 -30.02 22.40
N GLY A 72 1.82 -30.33 21.16
CA GLY A 72 1.11 -29.39 20.32
C GLY A 72 -0.26 -29.13 20.91
N VAL A 73 -0.49 -27.88 21.25
CA VAL A 73 -1.81 -27.39 21.63
C VAL A 73 -2.78 -27.78 20.51
N ALA A 74 -3.93 -28.36 20.88
CA ALA A 74 -5.00 -28.59 19.93
C ALA A 74 -5.28 -27.26 19.22
N GLU A 75 -5.29 -27.27 17.89
CA GLU A 75 -5.47 -26.06 17.09
C GLU A 75 -6.73 -25.34 17.56
N GLU A 76 -6.54 -24.25 18.31
CA GLU A 76 -7.64 -23.45 18.84
C GLU A 76 -8.25 -22.73 17.64
N GLU A 77 -9.47 -23.11 17.28
CA GLU A 77 -10.18 -22.54 16.14
C GLU A 77 -10.36 -21.04 16.40
N LEU A 78 -9.53 -20.23 15.72
CA LEU A 78 -9.57 -18.79 15.83
C LEU A 78 -10.96 -18.29 15.45
N SER A 79 -11.43 -17.26 16.16
CA SER A 79 -12.71 -16.63 15.87
C SER A 79 -12.75 -16.19 14.40
N PRO A 80 -13.87 -16.39 13.67
CA PRO A 80 -13.95 -16.10 12.25
C PRO A 80 -13.60 -14.64 11.90
N GLU A 81 -13.85 -13.71 12.82
CA GLU A 81 -13.48 -12.29 12.68
C GLU A 81 -11.96 -12.07 12.61
N VAL A 82 -11.17 -12.78 13.42
CA VAL A 82 -9.70 -12.65 13.43
C VAL A 82 -9.09 -13.25 12.16
N ILE A 83 -9.69 -14.34 11.67
CA ILE A 83 -9.30 -14.97 10.41
C ILE A 83 -9.56 -14.00 9.24
N ASP A 84 -10.71 -13.33 9.21
CA ASP A 84 -11.07 -12.39 8.15
C ASP A 84 -10.12 -11.17 8.10
N ILE A 85 -9.80 -10.57 9.26
CA ILE A 85 -8.84 -9.46 9.34
C ILE A 85 -7.46 -9.89 8.84
N SER A 86 -7.01 -11.08 9.23
CA SER A 86 -5.70 -11.62 8.82
C SER A 86 -5.64 -11.89 7.32
N LEU A 87 -6.73 -12.40 6.74
CA LEU A 87 -6.86 -12.61 5.30
C LEU A 87 -6.85 -11.28 4.53
N GLN A 88 -7.58 -10.27 5.01
CA GLN A 88 -7.59 -8.93 4.42
C GLN A 88 -6.21 -8.27 4.47
N LYS A 89 -5.50 -8.39 5.60
CA LYS A 89 -4.13 -7.88 5.74
C LYS A 89 -3.18 -8.56 4.77
N LYS A 90 -3.26 -9.89 4.66
CA LYS A 90 -2.45 -10.68 3.72
C LYS A 90 -2.72 -10.29 2.27
N ASP A 91 -3.99 -10.15 1.88
CA ASP A 91 -4.39 -9.76 0.53
C ASP A 91 -3.83 -8.38 0.17
N LEU A 92 -3.99 -7.38 1.05
CA LEU A 92 -3.46 -6.04 0.80
C LEU A 92 -1.93 -6.06 0.68
N ARG A 93 -1.24 -6.80 1.56
CA ARG A 93 0.23 -6.94 1.50
C ARG A 93 0.72 -7.56 0.19
N GLN A 94 -0.04 -8.50 -0.38
CA GLN A 94 0.30 -9.10 -1.68
C GLN A 94 0.09 -8.12 -2.85
N LYS A 95 -0.81 -7.15 -2.70
CA LYS A 95 -1.14 -6.16 -3.73
C LYS A 95 -0.28 -4.90 -3.64
N THR A 96 0.30 -4.61 -2.48
CA THR A 96 1.23 -3.48 -2.31
C THR A 96 2.57 -3.73 -2.99
N PRO A 97 3.20 -2.70 -3.60
CA PRO A 97 2.80 -1.29 -3.57
C PRO A 97 1.66 -0.95 -4.56
N LEU A 98 0.72 -0.12 -4.12
CA LEU A 98 -0.39 0.41 -4.91
C LEU A 98 -0.20 1.91 -5.13
N ASP A 99 -0.38 2.38 -6.36
CA ASP A 99 -0.30 3.81 -6.69
C ASP A 99 -1.61 4.28 -7.32
N PHE A 100 -2.35 5.13 -6.61
CA PHE A 100 -3.59 5.75 -7.07
C PHE A 100 -3.33 7.21 -7.47
N SER A 101 -4.32 7.84 -8.10
CA SER A 101 -4.22 9.24 -8.50
C SER A 101 -4.01 10.21 -7.33
N THR A 102 -4.58 9.89 -6.16
CA THR A 102 -4.63 10.79 -4.99
C THR A 102 -3.82 10.30 -3.81
N PHE A 103 -3.49 9.02 -3.74
CA PHE A 103 -2.64 8.45 -2.68
C PHE A 103 -1.87 7.22 -3.19
N SER A 104 -0.83 6.83 -2.48
CA SER A 104 -0.17 5.54 -2.68
C SER A 104 -0.12 4.75 -1.38
N ILE A 105 -0.06 3.43 -1.48
CA ILE A 105 0.03 2.51 -0.35
C ILE A 105 1.25 1.62 -0.55
N ASP A 106 2.12 1.59 0.44
CA ASP A 106 3.25 0.68 0.52
C ASP A 106 3.17 -0.12 1.82
N PHE A 107 3.99 -1.16 1.98
CA PHE A 107 4.04 -1.98 3.18
C PHE A 107 5.39 -1.88 3.88
N ASN A 108 5.37 -1.42 5.14
CA ASN A 108 6.53 -1.38 6.00
C ASN A 108 6.69 -2.70 6.75
N TYR A 109 7.63 -3.53 6.30
CA TYR A 109 7.96 -4.79 6.93
C TYR A 109 8.59 -4.65 8.34
N GLY A 110 9.16 -3.49 8.67
CA GLY A 110 9.73 -3.24 9.99
C GLY A 110 8.69 -2.96 11.07
N GLU A 111 7.57 -2.32 10.69
CA GLU A 111 6.48 -1.97 11.62
C GLU A 111 5.22 -2.83 11.44
N ASP A 112 5.21 -3.73 10.45
CA ASP A 112 4.06 -4.56 10.04
C ASP A 112 2.80 -3.71 9.74
N LYS A 113 3.02 -2.53 9.14
CA LYS A 113 1.99 -1.52 8.84
C LYS A 113 2.05 -1.04 7.40
N PHE A 114 0.90 -0.60 6.88
CA PHE A 114 0.80 0.01 5.56
C PHE A 114 1.15 1.49 5.63
N ILE A 115 2.07 1.97 4.79
CA ILE A 115 2.37 3.39 4.66
C ILE A 115 1.46 3.97 3.58
N VAL A 116 0.68 4.98 3.92
CA VAL A 116 -0.17 5.72 2.99
C VAL A 116 0.44 7.08 2.76
N THR A 117 0.77 7.40 1.51
CA THR A 117 1.30 8.72 1.15
C THR A 117 0.25 9.49 0.37
N PHE A 118 -0.19 10.64 0.91
CA PHE A 118 -1.19 11.47 0.25
C PHE A 118 -0.57 12.43 -0.76
N LYS A 119 -1.19 12.54 -1.94
CA LYS A 119 -0.89 13.57 -2.94
C LYS A 119 -1.77 14.79 -2.67
N ASP A 120 -1.31 15.97 -3.10
CA ASP A 120 -2.10 17.18 -2.94
C ASP A 120 -3.34 17.17 -3.85
N PRO A 121 -4.52 17.62 -3.36
CA PRO A 121 -4.78 18.16 -2.02
C PRO A 121 -5.04 17.07 -0.96
N LYS A 122 -4.32 17.15 0.18
CA LYS A 122 -4.36 16.14 1.25
C LYS A 122 -5.75 15.86 1.81
N ASP A 123 -6.60 16.87 1.97
CA ASP A 123 -7.96 16.71 2.51
C ASP A 123 -8.84 15.82 1.64
N GLN A 124 -8.68 15.93 0.31
CA GLN A 124 -9.41 15.10 -0.63
C GLN A 124 -8.83 13.68 -0.67
N ALA A 125 -7.50 13.57 -0.74
CA ALA A 125 -6.80 12.29 -0.75
C ALA A 125 -7.13 11.44 0.49
N GLN A 126 -7.21 12.07 1.67
CA GLN A 126 -7.54 11.38 2.91
C GLN A 126 -8.99 10.87 2.91
N LYS A 127 -9.94 11.65 2.39
CA LYS A 127 -11.34 11.21 2.24
C LYS A 127 -11.45 10.04 1.29
N GLU A 128 -10.80 10.12 0.13
CA GLU A 128 -10.78 9.05 -0.87
C GLU A 128 -10.14 7.77 -0.33
N PHE A 129 -9.01 7.88 0.37
CA PHE A 129 -8.38 6.74 1.04
C PHE A 129 -9.30 6.10 2.08
N ASN A 130 -9.96 6.90 2.93
CA ASN A 130 -10.88 6.38 3.94
C ASN A 130 -12.07 5.65 3.31
N SER A 131 -12.65 6.21 2.25
CA SER A 131 -13.71 5.55 1.48
C SER A 131 -13.22 4.26 0.83
N TRP A 132 -12.05 4.29 0.20
CA TRP A 132 -11.46 3.12 -0.44
C TRP A 132 -11.18 2.00 0.57
N ARG A 133 -10.61 2.32 1.75
CA ARG A 133 -10.32 1.36 2.81
C ARG A 133 -11.60 0.67 3.29
N LEU A 134 -12.65 1.45 3.58
CA LEU A 134 -13.92 0.90 4.07
C LEU A 134 -14.61 -0.02 3.06
N ILE A 135 -14.42 0.23 1.76
CA ILE A 135 -15.02 -0.59 0.70
C ILE A 135 -14.22 -1.88 0.45
N ASN A 136 -12.89 -1.79 0.42
CA ASN A 136 -12.04 -2.92 0.00
C ASN A 136 -11.57 -3.77 1.18
N TYR A 137 -11.37 -3.15 2.35
CA TYR A 137 -10.77 -3.76 3.54
C TYR A 137 -11.47 -3.28 4.82
N PRO A 138 -12.78 -3.56 4.99
CA PRO A 138 -13.57 -3.05 6.12
C PRO A 138 -13.05 -3.54 7.49
N GLY A 139 -12.39 -4.70 7.54
CA GLY A 139 -11.83 -5.26 8.77
C GLY A 139 -10.50 -4.64 9.19
N LEU A 140 -9.81 -3.91 8.31
CA LEU A 140 -8.52 -3.29 8.65
C LEU A 140 -8.74 -1.94 9.32
N GLY A 141 -8.46 -1.83 10.62
CA GLY A 141 -8.51 -0.58 11.38
C GLY A 141 -7.51 0.48 10.90
N THR A 142 -7.72 1.73 11.31
CA THR A 142 -6.82 2.86 10.98
C THR A 142 -5.44 2.74 11.63
N ASP A 143 -5.32 1.99 12.71
CA ASP A 143 -4.09 1.66 13.44
C ASP A 143 -3.06 0.88 12.60
N GLN A 144 -3.55 0.16 11.58
CA GLN A 144 -2.74 -0.61 10.64
C GLN A 144 -2.11 0.25 9.53
N PHE A 145 -2.47 1.54 9.46
CA PHE A 145 -2.02 2.48 8.43
C PHE A 145 -1.24 3.65 9.04
N LEU A 146 -0.06 3.91 8.48
CA LEU A 146 0.79 5.06 8.76
C LEU A 146 0.54 6.13 7.69
N LEU A 147 -0.14 7.20 8.07
CA LEU A 147 -0.51 8.28 7.16
C LEU A 147 0.61 9.32 7.04
N LYS A 148 1.03 9.68 5.82
CA LYS A 148 2.08 10.67 5.51
C LYS A 148 1.61 11.75 4.52
#